data_AF-A0A2P1QY74-F1
#
_entry.id   AF-A0A2P1QY74-F1
#
_cell.length_a   1.000
_cell.length_b   1.000
_cell.length_c   1.000
_cell.angle_alpha   90.00
_cell.angle_beta   90.00
_cell.angle_gamma   90.00
#
_symmetry.space_group_name_H-M   'P 1'
#
loop_
_entity.id
_entity.type
_entity.pdbx_description
1 polymer ?
#
loop_
_entity_poly.entity_id
_entity_poly.type
_entity_poly.pdbx_seq_one_letter_code
_entity_poly.pdbx_strand_id
1 'polypeptide(L)'
;MEGIKGVTGRIVEKDGNVYFRTKADGVNSKSIPMEPTKITEKPFTKIDPHDQSRFPGAVDLHAPYGSPLTVMNSDDGKFKVTGLRSMSEGGNSLSLEYKLNGVVRQVDLRHTQNQFPSYVVDQLKANPAKVLTFDNGTVVGWTGVTGQHGIGNDGKVKYDPTDHTHAEFKNSNATQWKDWGLKGMGF
;
A
#
# COMPACT_ATOMS: atom_id res chain seq x y z
N MET A 1 -24.46 1.84 10.07
CA MET A 1 -23.11 1.76 9.49
C MET A 1 -22.11 2.67 10.21
N GLU A 2 -22.50 3.29 11.33
CA GLU A 2 -21.58 4.06 12.17
C GLU A 2 -20.60 3.12 12.87
N GLY A 3 -19.30 3.41 12.72
CA GLY A 3 -18.23 2.71 13.43
C GLY A 3 -17.10 2.15 12.56
N ILE A 4 -17.27 2.02 11.24
CA ILE A 4 -16.23 1.43 10.38
C ILE A 4 -15.53 2.54 9.59
N LYS A 5 -14.23 2.70 9.85
CA LYS A 5 -13.41 3.78 9.28
C LYS A 5 -13.38 3.67 7.76
N GLY A 6 -13.80 4.72 7.06
CA GLY A 6 -13.61 4.84 5.61
C GLY A 6 -14.56 4.01 4.71
N VAL A 7 -15.41 3.12 5.24
CA VAL A 7 -16.30 2.30 4.40
C VAL A 7 -17.31 3.17 3.66
N THR A 8 -17.34 3.07 2.33
CA THR A 8 -18.24 3.82 1.45
C THR A 8 -19.29 2.96 0.76
N GLY A 9 -19.20 1.62 0.86
CA GLY A 9 -20.14 0.72 0.19
C GLY A 9 -20.13 -0.73 0.68
N ARG A 10 -21.21 -1.43 0.35
CA ARG A 10 -21.46 -2.86 0.62
C ARG A 10 -21.66 -3.58 -0.71
N ILE A 11 -20.95 -4.67 -0.94
CA ILE A 11 -21.14 -5.56 -2.10
C ILE A 11 -21.54 -6.93 -1.59
N VAL A 12 -22.59 -7.49 -2.17
CA VAL A 12 -23.05 -8.86 -1.87
C VAL A 12 -22.64 -9.73 -3.05
N GLU A 13 -21.83 -10.75 -2.81
CA GLU A 13 -21.47 -11.70 -3.86
C GLU A 13 -22.42 -12.90 -3.90
N LYS A 14 -22.36 -13.66 -5.00
CA LYS A 14 -23.29 -14.77 -5.31
C LYS A 14 -23.22 -15.93 -4.31
N ASP A 15 -22.13 -16.01 -3.55
CA ASP A 15 -21.88 -17.01 -2.50
C ASP A 15 -22.51 -16.64 -1.14
N GLY A 16 -23.20 -15.49 -1.06
CA GLY A 16 -23.83 -14.99 0.16
C GLY A 16 -22.90 -14.18 1.05
N ASN A 17 -21.62 -14.03 0.70
CA ASN A 17 -20.69 -13.18 1.43
C ASN A 17 -20.93 -11.69 1.13
N VAL A 18 -20.83 -10.87 2.17
CA VAL A 18 -20.89 -9.41 2.04
C VAL A 18 -19.50 -8.83 2.20
N TYR A 19 -19.01 -8.16 1.17
CA TYR A 19 -17.75 -7.44 1.20
C TYR A 19 -17.97 -5.96 1.44
N PHE A 20 -17.24 -5.40 2.40
CA PHE A 20 -17.24 -3.97 2.69
C PHE A 20 -16.08 -3.32 1.94
N ARG A 21 -16.37 -2.22 1.22
CA ARG A 21 -15.37 -1.52 0.45
C ARG A 21 -15.29 -0.04 0.82
N THR A 22 -14.07 0.44 0.93
CA THR A 22 -13.72 1.85 0.97
C THR A 22 -13.29 2.26 -0.43
N LYS A 23 -13.84 3.36 -0.94
CA LYS A 23 -13.50 3.89 -2.27
C LYS A 23 -11.98 4.06 -2.43
N ALA A 24 -11.47 3.82 -3.63
CA ALA A 24 -10.09 4.09 -4.01
C ALA A 24 -10.06 5.15 -5.12
N ASP A 25 -9.49 6.31 -4.84
CA ASP A 25 -9.43 7.44 -5.78
C ASP A 25 -8.20 7.42 -6.69
N GLY A 26 -7.20 6.58 -6.40
CA GLY A 26 -5.95 6.48 -7.16
C GLY A 26 -5.25 7.83 -7.24
N VAL A 27 -4.81 8.22 -8.44
CA VAL A 27 -4.24 9.55 -8.68
C VAL A 27 -5.18 10.68 -8.29
N ASN A 28 -6.51 10.48 -8.22
CA ASN A 28 -7.46 11.52 -7.83
C ASN A 28 -7.58 11.70 -6.31
N SER A 29 -6.78 10.98 -5.53
CA SER A 29 -6.70 11.15 -4.08
C SER A 29 -6.40 12.59 -3.67
N LYS A 30 -6.81 12.95 -2.46
CA LYS A 30 -6.61 14.27 -1.86
C LYS A 30 -5.12 14.59 -1.77
N SER A 31 -4.73 15.77 -2.26
CA SER A 31 -3.39 16.30 -2.07
C SER A 31 -3.26 16.92 -0.68
N ILE A 32 -2.24 16.51 0.07
CA ILE A 32 -1.89 17.07 1.38
C ILE A 32 -0.67 17.97 1.18
N PRO A 33 -0.79 19.30 1.35
CA PRO A 33 0.33 20.21 1.27
C PRO A 33 1.36 19.90 2.36
N MET A 34 2.52 19.39 1.98
CA MET A 34 3.63 19.15 2.89
C MET A 34 4.93 19.05 2.11
N GLU A 35 6.06 19.30 2.78
CA GLU A 35 7.40 19.10 2.22
C GLU A 35 7.87 17.65 2.39
N PRO A 36 8.81 17.16 1.55
CA PRO A 36 9.42 15.84 1.72
C PRO A 36 9.93 15.65 3.15
N THR A 37 9.31 14.70 3.86
CA THR A 37 9.59 14.44 5.28
C THR A 37 10.16 13.03 5.39
N LYS A 38 11.26 12.89 6.14
CA LYS A 38 11.88 11.59 6.41
C LYS A 38 11.42 11.04 7.76
N ILE A 39 11.21 9.73 7.81
CA ILE A 39 10.94 9.01 9.05
C ILE A 39 12.21 8.34 9.55
N THR A 40 12.34 8.24 10.87
CA THR A 40 13.45 7.56 11.54
C THR A 40 13.04 6.20 12.09
N GLU A 41 11.74 5.95 12.21
CA GLU A 41 11.18 4.74 12.79
C GLU A 41 10.46 3.91 11.72
N LYS A 42 10.64 2.59 11.83
CA LYS A 42 10.03 1.61 10.94
C LYS A 42 8.53 1.52 11.25
N PRO A 43 7.63 1.63 10.26
CA PRO A 43 6.19 1.71 10.50
C PRO A 43 5.53 0.35 10.77
N PHE A 44 6.17 -0.74 10.37
CA PHE A 44 5.57 -2.07 10.30
C PHE A 44 5.79 -2.87 11.59
N THR A 45 4.73 -3.47 12.12
CA THR A 45 4.73 -4.14 13.43
C THR A 45 4.58 -5.66 13.34
N LYS A 46 3.98 -6.17 12.26
CA LYS A 46 3.81 -7.61 12.01
C LYS A 46 3.82 -7.88 10.51
N ILE A 47 4.33 -9.06 10.13
CA ILE A 47 4.25 -9.61 8.78
C ILE A 47 3.20 -10.73 8.76
N ASP A 48 2.33 -10.72 7.76
CA ASP A 48 1.37 -11.80 7.50
C ASP A 48 1.47 -12.24 6.02
N PRO A 49 2.30 -13.25 5.70
CA PRO A 49 2.54 -13.66 4.32
C PRO A 49 1.38 -14.45 3.75
N HIS A 50 1.04 -14.18 2.49
CA HIS A 50 0.05 -15.00 1.78
C HIS A 50 0.71 -16.33 1.36
N ASP A 51 0.12 -17.45 1.76
CA ASP A 51 0.60 -18.81 1.48
C ASP A 51 0.06 -19.38 0.16
N GLN A 52 -0.80 -18.63 -0.52
CA GLN A 52 -1.49 -19.04 -1.73
C GLN A 52 -0.59 -18.92 -2.96
N SER A 53 -0.53 -19.97 -3.77
CA SER A 53 0.28 -20.03 -4.99
C SER A 53 -0.10 -19.00 -6.07
N ARG A 54 -1.33 -18.47 -6.00
CA ARG A 54 -1.86 -17.49 -6.97
C ARG A 54 -1.31 -16.07 -6.77
N PHE A 55 -0.76 -15.76 -5.60
CA PHE A 55 -0.20 -14.44 -5.28
C PHE A 55 1.23 -14.54 -4.75
N PRO A 56 2.18 -15.04 -5.57
CA PRO A 56 3.52 -15.27 -5.10
C PRO A 56 4.21 -13.95 -4.74
N GLY A 57 4.59 -13.81 -3.47
CA GLY A 57 5.29 -12.63 -2.97
C GLY A 57 4.39 -11.50 -2.48
N ALA A 58 3.09 -11.79 -2.31
CA ALA A 58 2.17 -10.94 -1.58
C ALA A 58 2.33 -11.15 -0.07
N VAL A 59 2.29 -10.04 0.67
CA VAL A 59 2.38 -10.04 2.12
C VAL A 59 1.63 -8.85 2.69
N ASP A 60 0.90 -9.08 3.77
CA ASP A 60 0.28 -7.99 4.53
C ASP A 60 1.28 -7.50 5.58
N LEU A 61 1.66 -6.24 5.46
CA LEU A 61 2.51 -5.56 6.43
C LEU A 61 1.61 -4.74 7.35
N HIS A 62 1.40 -5.26 8.56
CA HIS A 62 0.57 -4.59 9.56
C HIS A 62 1.27 -3.36 10.08
N ALA A 63 0.52 -2.28 10.18
CA ALA A 63 0.95 -1.01 10.73
C ALA A 63 -0.31 -0.19 11.07
N PRO A 64 -0.28 0.64 12.12
CA PRO A 64 -1.41 1.51 12.44
C PRO A 64 -1.90 2.30 11.21
N TYR A 65 -3.21 2.56 11.09
CA TYR A 65 -3.72 3.46 10.06
C TYR A 65 -2.98 4.82 10.10
N GLY A 66 -2.56 5.30 8.92
CA GLY A 66 -1.83 6.57 8.84
C GLY A 66 -0.34 6.43 9.09
N SER A 67 0.16 5.21 9.29
CA SER A 67 1.59 4.96 9.29
C SER A 67 2.21 5.33 7.94
N PRO A 68 3.40 5.95 7.94
CA PRO A 68 4.08 6.38 6.73
C PRO A 68 4.51 5.18 5.88
N LEU A 69 4.39 5.32 4.55
CA LEU A 69 4.92 4.36 3.58
C LEU A 69 6.16 4.94 2.90
N THR A 70 7.23 4.14 2.84
CA THR A 70 8.53 4.54 2.28
C THR A 70 9.40 3.32 2.01
N VAL A 71 10.52 3.51 1.30
CA VAL A 71 11.65 2.58 1.27
C VAL A 71 12.69 3.07 2.27
N MET A 72 13.03 2.24 3.24
CA MET A 72 13.99 2.56 4.30
C MET A 72 15.44 2.25 3.90
N ASN A 73 15.65 1.33 2.96
CA ASN A 73 16.99 0.93 2.53
C ASN A 73 17.07 0.57 1.04
N SER A 74 18.15 1.01 0.39
CA SER A 74 18.47 0.76 -1.01
C SER A 74 19.96 1.05 -1.26
N ASP A 75 20.52 0.49 -2.32
CA ASP A 75 21.96 0.54 -2.62
C ASP A 75 22.51 1.96 -2.78
N ASP A 76 21.73 2.86 -3.37
CA ASP A 76 22.11 4.25 -3.67
C ASP A 76 21.45 5.28 -2.74
N GLY A 77 20.80 4.81 -1.67
CA GLY A 77 20.07 5.66 -0.74
C GLY A 77 18.80 6.29 -1.32
N LYS A 78 18.33 5.82 -2.48
CA LYS A 78 17.17 6.36 -3.19
C LYS A 78 16.15 5.28 -3.56
N PHE A 79 14.92 5.72 -3.80
CA PHE A 79 13.86 4.93 -4.39
C PHE A 79 12.99 5.80 -5.28
N LYS A 80 12.09 5.15 -6.02
CA LYS A 80 11.19 5.79 -6.96
C LYS A 80 9.75 5.47 -6.64
N VAL A 81 8.88 6.46 -6.85
CA VAL A 81 7.44 6.25 -7.05
C VAL A 81 7.21 6.19 -8.55
N THR A 82 6.64 5.09 -9.03
CA THR A 82 6.43 4.83 -10.46
C THR A 82 4.96 4.90 -10.86
N GLY A 83 4.03 4.96 -9.90
CA GLY A 83 2.62 5.13 -10.20
C GLY A 83 1.73 5.07 -8.96
N LEU A 84 0.49 5.50 -9.16
CA LEU A 84 -0.60 5.39 -8.19
C LEU A 84 -1.88 5.09 -8.95
N ARG A 85 -2.55 3.98 -8.63
CA ARG A 85 -3.79 3.56 -9.32
C ARG A 85 -4.85 3.10 -8.34
N SER A 86 -6.10 3.10 -8.76
CA SER A 86 -7.20 2.52 -8.00
C SER A 86 -7.47 1.08 -8.45
N MET A 87 -7.78 0.23 -7.48
CA MET A 87 -8.16 -1.17 -7.65
C MET A 87 -9.41 -1.44 -6.81
N SER A 88 -10.25 -2.37 -7.28
CA SER A 88 -11.48 -2.74 -6.58
C SER A 88 -11.19 -3.40 -5.22
N GLU A 89 -10.40 -4.48 -5.23
CA GLU A 89 -10.04 -5.20 -4.00
C GLU A 89 -8.84 -4.54 -3.30
N GLY A 90 -7.76 -4.27 -4.03
CA GLY A 90 -6.52 -3.72 -3.47
C GLY A 90 -6.56 -2.23 -3.12
N GLY A 91 -7.68 -1.55 -3.35
CA GLY A 91 -7.80 -0.12 -3.06
C GLY A 91 -6.83 0.75 -3.86
N ASN A 92 -6.32 1.80 -3.22
CA ASN A 92 -5.22 2.57 -3.78
C ASN A 92 -3.94 1.74 -3.74
N SER A 93 -3.30 1.62 -4.90
CA SER A 93 -2.06 0.89 -5.13
C SER A 93 -0.96 1.87 -5.53
N LEU A 94 -0.02 2.12 -4.62
CA LEU A 94 1.18 2.91 -4.83
C LEU A 94 2.31 2.00 -5.30
N SER A 95 2.86 2.27 -6.48
CA SER A 95 3.96 1.49 -7.06
C SER A 95 5.30 2.12 -6.73
N LEU A 96 6.20 1.33 -6.15
CA LEU A 96 7.56 1.74 -5.80
C LEU A 96 8.60 0.90 -6.54
N GLU A 97 9.75 1.51 -6.82
CA GLU A 97 10.93 0.84 -7.37
C GLU A 97 12.18 1.27 -6.61
N TYR A 98 13.06 0.34 -6.26
CA TYR A 98 14.36 0.64 -5.64
C TYR A 98 15.37 -0.44 -5.98
N LYS A 99 16.67 -0.15 -5.81
CA LYS A 99 17.73 -1.14 -6.03
C LYS A 99 18.21 -1.69 -4.68
N LEU A 100 18.27 -3.00 -4.56
CA LEU A 100 18.81 -3.65 -3.35
C LEU A 100 19.65 -4.87 -3.73
N ASN A 101 20.90 -4.88 -3.26
CA ASN A 101 21.91 -5.88 -3.56
C ASN A 101 22.12 -6.08 -5.07
N GLY A 102 22.23 -4.98 -5.82
CA GLY A 102 22.46 -5.02 -7.26
C GLY A 102 21.19 -5.20 -8.11
N VAL A 103 20.05 -5.51 -7.50
CA VAL A 103 18.83 -5.93 -8.22
C VAL A 103 17.72 -4.89 -8.08
N VAL A 104 17.06 -4.56 -9.19
CA VAL A 104 15.87 -3.70 -9.21
C VAL A 104 14.69 -4.45 -8.59
N ARG A 105 14.12 -3.85 -7.55
CA ARG A 105 12.98 -4.35 -6.78
C ARG A 105 11.78 -3.46 -7.08
N GLN A 106 10.65 -4.08 -7.36
CA GLN A 106 9.39 -3.39 -7.61
C GLN A 106 8.34 -3.94 -6.66
N VAL A 107 7.57 -3.06 -6.05
CA VAL A 107 6.51 -3.42 -5.09
C VAL A 107 5.30 -2.53 -5.29
N ASP A 108 4.12 -3.14 -5.32
CA ASP A 108 2.86 -2.41 -5.18
C ASP A 108 2.43 -2.44 -3.73
N LEU A 109 2.29 -1.27 -3.10
CA LEU A 109 1.72 -1.10 -1.78
C LEU A 109 0.24 -0.74 -1.92
N ARG A 110 -0.62 -1.63 -1.45
CA ARG A 110 -2.07 -1.56 -1.60
C ARG A 110 -2.75 -1.18 -0.28
N HIS A 111 -4.05 -0.91 -0.36
CA HIS A 111 -4.87 -0.41 0.74
C HIS A 111 -4.38 0.92 1.31
N THR A 112 -3.66 1.74 0.54
CA THR A 112 -3.19 3.05 1.02
C THR A 112 -4.37 4.03 1.18
N GLN A 113 -4.17 5.18 1.82
CA GLN A 113 -5.26 6.16 2.00
C GLN A 113 -5.69 6.83 0.69
N ASN A 114 -6.86 7.50 0.70
CA ASN A 114 -7.29 8.47 -0.35
C ASN A 114 -6.66 9.86 -0.17
N GLN A 115 -5.49 9.92 0.45
CA GLN A 115 -4.73 11.15 0.59
C GLN A 115 -3.24 10.84 0.51
N PHE A 116 -2.50 11.73 -0.15
CA PHE A 116 -1.07 11.57 -0.43
C PHE A 116 -0.36 12.93 -0.32
N PRO A 117 0.96 12.94 -0.07
CA PRO A 117 1.73 14.18 -0.11
C PRO A 117 1.63 14.86 -1.47
N SER A 118 1.54 16.20 -1.50
CA SER A 118 1.42 16.99 -2.73
C SER A 118 2.56 16.73 -3.71
N TYR A 119 3.80 16.61 -3.22
CA TYR A 119 4.97 16.28 -4.05
C TYR A 119 4.94 14.87 -4.68
N VAL A 120 4.01 14.00 -4.27
CA VAL A 120 3.74 12.73 -4.93
C VAL A 120 2.54 12.87 -5.85
N VAL A 121 1.37 13.15 -5.29
CA VAL A 121 0.12 13.00 -6.05
C VAL A 121 -0.07 14.09 -7.09
N ASP A 122 0.33 15.33 -6.83
CA ASP A 122 0.17 16.41 -7.81
C ASP A 122 1.16 16.25 -8.97
N GLN A 123 2.36 15.73 -8.67
CA GLN A 123 3.35 15.40 -9.69
C GLN A 123 2.88 14.25 -10.60
N LEU A 124 2.28 13.20 -10.02
CA LEU A 124 1.70 12.10 -10.79
C LEU A 124 0.44 12.52 -11.55
N LYS A 125 -0.40 13.40 -11.00
CA LYS A 125 -1.56 13.98 -11.72
C LYS A 125 -1.11 14.80 -12.93
N ALA A 126 -0.11 15.65 -12.75
CA ALA A 126 0.41 16.52 -13.81
C ALA A 126 1.12 15.74 -14.91
N ASN A 127 1.81 14.65 -14.54
CA ASN A 127 2.46 13.76 -15.49
C ASN A 127 2.40 12.30 -15.02
N PRO A 128 1.37 11.54 -15.41
CA PRO A 128 1.19 10.15 -14.96
C PRO A 128 2.31 9.19 -15.34
N ALA A 129 3.11 9.52 -16.37
CA ALA A 129 4.26 8.73 -16.79
C ALA A 129 5.56 9.12 -16.05
N LYS A 130 5.53 10.17 -15.22
CA LYS A 130 6.71 10.65 -14.51
C LYS A 130 7.09 9.70 -13.37
N VAL A 131 8.33 9.25 -13.42
CA VAL A 131 8.97 8.56 -12.30
C VAL A 131 9.51 9.61 -11.32
N LEU A 132 9.05 9.56 -10.07
CA LEU A 132 9.48 10.47 -9.01
C LEU A 132 10.58 9.79 -8.19
N THR A 133 11.72 10.45 -7.96
CA THR A 133 12.83 9.88 -7.19
C THR A 133 12.95 10.58 -5.84
N PHE A 134 13.08 9.80 -4.77
CA PHE A 134 13.17 10.28 -3.40
C PHE A 134 14.34 9.61 -2.68
N ASP A 135 14.87 10.26 -1.65
CA ASP A 135 15.81 9.62 -0.73
C ASP A 135 15.07 8.63 0.18
N ASN A 136 15.76 7.59 0.63
CA ASN A 136 15.22 6.64 1.60
C ASN A 136 14.67 7.33 2.86
N GLY A 137 13.59 6.76 3.40
CA GLY A 137 12.84 7.28 4.53
C GLY A 137 11.85 8.39 4.18
N THR A 138 11.88 8.95 2.95
CA THR A 138 10.90 9.97 2.53
C THR A 138 9.50 9.37 2.48
N VAL A 139 8.54 9.98 3.18
CA VAL A 139 7.13 9.54 3.16
C VAL A 139 6.55 9.75 1.77
N VAL A 140 5.92 8.73 1.19
CA VAL A 140 5.29 8.82 -0.14
C VAL A 140 3.82 8.43 -0.15
N GLY A 141 3.27 8.12 1.02
CA GLY A 141 1.88 7.77 1.24
C GLY A 141 1.70 7.26 2.66
N TRP A 142 0.50 6.77 2.95
CA TRP A 142 0.16 6.25 4.27
C TRP A 142 -0.67 4.98 4.16
N THR A 143 -0.51 4.10 5.15
CA THR A 143 -1.39 2.93 5.34
C THR A 143 -2.83 3.41 5.52
N GLY A 144 -3.76 2.68 4.90
CA GLY A 144 -5.16 3.02 4.92
C GLY A 144 -6.02 1.77 4.90
N VAL A 145 -7.26 1.96 4.44
CA VAL A 145 -8.29 0.91 4.39
C VAL A 145 -9.05 0.95 3.06
N THR A 146 -8.46 1.54 2.01
CA THR A 146 -9.09 1.60 0.68
C THR A 146 -9.19 0.20 0.07
N GLY A 147 -10.18 -0.03 -0.79
CA GLY A 147 -10.45 -1.35 -1.36
C GLY A 147 -11.33 -2.20 -0.45
N GLN A 148 -11.19 -3.52 -0.55
CA GLN A 148 -11.91 -4.47 0.28
C GLN A 148 -11.35 -4.50 1.69
N HIS A 149 -12.17 -4.07 2.65
CA HIS A 149 -11.81 -3.86 4.05
C HIS A 149 -12.53 -4.84 4.99
N GLY A 150 -13.28 -5.80 4.49
CA GLY A 150 -13.85 -6.81 5.38
C GLY A 150 -14.90 -7.68 4.73
N ILE A 151 -15.17 -8.79 5.40
CA ILE A 151 -16.22 -9.74 5.05
C ILE A 151 -17.21 -9.77 6.21
N GLY A 152 -18.49 -9.83 5.87
CA GLY A 152 -19.53 -9.94 6.85
C GLY A 152 -20.85 -10.47 6.29
N ASN A 153 -21.88 -10.27 7.10
CA ASN A 153 -23.20 -10.86 6.95
C ASN A 153 -24.22 -9.81 7.41
N ASP A 154 -25.40 -9.75 6.81
CA ASP A 154 -26.51 -8.90 7.28
C ASP A 154 -26.16 -7.41 7.50
N GLY A 155 -25.22 -6.89 6.69
CA GLY A 155 -24.79 -5.50 6.76
C GLY A 155 -23.86 -5.17 7.95
N LYS A 156 -23.35 -6.18 8.66
CA LYS A 156 -22.34 -6.05 9.72
C LYS A 156 -21.03 -6.71 9.29
N VAL A 157 -19.89 -6.08 9.56
CA VAL A 157 -18.57 -6.70 9.38
C VAL A 157 -18.39 -7.78 10.45
N LYS A 158 -18.03 -9.00 10.01
CA LYS A 158 -17.70 -10.11 10.92
C LYS A 158 -16.19 -10.23 11.11
N TYR A 159 -15.43 -9.94 10.05
CA TYR A 159 -13.98 -9.96 10.04
C TYR A 159 -13.46 -8.68 9.38
N ASP A 160 -12.69 -7.92 10.16
CA ASP A 160 -11.95 -6.72 9.72
C ASP A 160 -10.47 -7.11 9.63
N PRO A 161 -9.86 -7.12 8.43
CA PRO A 161 -8.44 -7.32 8.28
C PRO A 161 -7.74 -6.08 8.83
N THR A 162 -7.25 -6.22 10.07
CA THR A 162 -6.44 -5.24 10.81
C THR A 162 -5.63 -4.34 9.88
N ASP A 163 -5.59 -3.03 10.14
CA ASP A 163 -4.83 -2.04 9.36
C ASP A 163 -3.48 -2.60 8.89
N HIS A 164 -3.32 -2.62 7.56
CA HIS A 164 -2.12 -3.12 6.90
C HIS A 164 -1.96 -2.44 5.54
N THR A 165 -0.77 -2.53 4.97
CA THR A 165 -0.60 -2.38 3.52
C THR A 165 -0.32 -3.76 2.94
N HIS A 166 -1.01 -4.10 1.87
CA HIS A 166 -0.73 -5.32 1.13
C HIS A 166 0.41 -5.02 0.14
N ALA A 167 1.58 -5.60 0.39
CA ALA A 167 2.76 -5.44 -0.44
C ALA A 167 2.88 -6.60 -1.42
N GLU A 168 2.77 -6.30 -2.71
CA GLU A 168 2.97 -7.28 -3.78
C GLU A 168 4.30 -7.03 -4.48
N PHE A 169 5.28 -7.88 -4.20
CA PHE A 169 6.61 -7.82 -4.78
C PHE A 169 6.66 -8.45 -6.17
N LYS A 170 7.02 -7.67 -7.20
CA LYS A 170 7.14 -8.19 -8.57
C LYS A 170 8.33 -9.13 -8.70
N ASN A 171 8.18 -10.17 -9.53
CA ASN A 171 9.21 -11.18 -9.80
C ASN A 171 9.68 -11.92 -8.53
N SER A 172 8.76 -12.18 -7.60
CA SER A 172 9.00 -12.96 -6.39
C SER A 172 8.40 -14.36 -6.53
N ASN A 173 9.06 -15.37 -5.98
CA ASN A 173 8.56 -16.75 -5.90
C ASN A 173 7.93 -17.09 -4.53
N ALA A 174 7.30 -16.10 -3.87
CA ALA A 174 6.66 -16.21 -2.55
C ALA A 174 7.58 -16.47 -1.35
N THR A 175 8.86 -16.77 -1.53
CA THR A 175 9.79 -16.97 -0.40
C THR A 175 10.89 -15.91 -0.39
N GLN A 176 11.36 -15.49 -1.56
CA GLN A 176 12.50 -14.57 -1.69
C GLN A 176 12.21 -13.13 -1.24
N TRP A 177 10.95 -12.69 -1.21
CA TRP A 177 10.61 -11.32 -0.77
C TRP A 177 11.04 -11.03 0.68
N LYS A 178 11.19 -12.05 1.54
CA LYS A 178 11.76 -11.90 2.89
C LYS A 178 13.21 -11.44 2.85
N ASP A 179 13.97 -11.91 1.87
CA ASP A 179 15.41 -11.67 1.79
C ASP A 179 15.75 -10.28 1.25
N TRP A 180 14.90 -9.73 0.37
CA TRP A 180 15.15 -8.46 -0.30
C TRP A 180 14.02 -7.44 -0.12
N GLY A 181 12.76 -7.86 -0.22
CA GLY A 181 11.60 -6.96 -0.24
C GLY A 181 11.38 -6.28 1.09
N LEU A 182 11.38 -7.06 2.18
CA LEU A 182 11.15 -6.55 3.52
C LEU A 182 12.27 -5.64 4.04
N LYS A 183 13.53 -6.04 3.80
CA LYS A 183 14.69 -5.26 4.24
C LYS A 183 14.70 -3.87 3.61
N GLY A 184 14.33 -3.76 2.33
CA GLY A 184 14.21 -2.48 1.64
C GLY A 184 13.08 -1.61 2.20
N MET A 185 11.96 -2.21 2.58
CA MET A 185 10.83 -1.53 3.23
C MET A 185 11.08 -1.19 4.71
N GLY A 186 12.21 -1.63 5.27
CA GLY A 186 12.55 -1.41 6.67
C GLY A 186 11.76 -2.29 7.63
N PHE A 187 11.41 -3.51 7.25
CA PHE A 187 11.11 -4.54 8.24
C PHE A 187 12.41 -5.15 8.74
#